data_AF-A0A158JEG3-F1
#
_entry.id   AF-A0A158JEG3-F1
#
_cell.length_a   1.000
_cell.length_b   1.000
_cell.length_c   1.000
_cell.angle_alpha   90.00
_cell.angle_beta   90.00
_cell.angle_gamma   90.00
#
_symmetry.space_group_name_H-M   'P 1'
#
loop_
_entity.id
_entity.type
_entity.pdbx_description
1 polymer ?
#
loop_
_entity_poly.entity_id
_entity_poly.type
_entity_poly.pdbx_seq_one_letter_code
_entity_poly.pdbx_strand_id
1 'polypeptide(L)'
;MTMLSHDCRVSLYRIIWESGEGSVQVFALESTRDAARRFFEATIALIAGRPGIDLELYNLVSYRDLVDNGVSEDEDLRVFEIGSRGDVVTVWADKPLFLTTDPTLVGKWAELQAERAAQAARVAMRRIGGER
;
A
#
# COMPACT_ATOMS: atom_id res chain seq x y z
N MET A 1 -10.66 2.78 -14.13
CA MET A 1 -11.02 2.23 -12.82
C MET A 1 -10.89 0.73 -12.88
N THR A 2 -9.71 0.30 -12.47
CA THR A 2 -9.32 -1.07 -12.27
C THR A 2 -9.91 -1.45 -10.92
N MET A 3 -10.63 -2.55 -10.87
CA MET A 3 -11.08 -3.12 -9.60
C MET A 3 -10.05 -4.14 -9.13
N LEU A 4 -9.85 -4.23 -7.83
CA LEU A 4 -9.04 -5.31 -7.26
C LEU A 4 -9.70 -6.66 -7.56
N SER A 5 -8.87 -7.63 -7.94
CA SER A 5 -9.31 -9.00 -8.22
C SER A 5 -9.97 -9.64 -7.00
N HIS A 6 -10.69 -10.75 -7.25
CA HIS A 6 -11.23 -11.56 -6.15
C HIS A 6 -10.10 -12.01 -5.20
N ASP A 7 -8.98 -12.47 -5.75
CA ASP A 7 -7.84 -12.97 -4.97
C ASP A 7 -7.25 -11.90 -4.06
N CYS A 8 -7.15 -10.64 -4.54
CA CYS A 8 -6.76 -9.51 -3.69
C CYS A 8 -7.76 -9.31 -2.54
N ARG A 9 -9.07 -9.35 -2.83
CA ARG A 9 -10.11 -9.09 -1.80
C ARG A 9 -10.17 -10.16 -0.72
N VAL A 10 -9.74 -11.40 -1.01
CA VAL A 10 -9.80 -12.52 -0.05
C VAL A 10 -8.45 -12.83 0.62
N SER A 11 -7.34 -12.61 -0.07
CA SER A 11 -6.03 -13.11 0.36
C SER A 11 -4.96 -12.02 0.52
N LEU A 12 -5.25 -10.75 0.25
CA LEU A 12 -4.25 -9.69 0.37
C LEU A 12 -3.90 -9.43 1.84
N TYR A 13 -2.60 -9.40 2.10
CA TYR A 13 -2.01 -8.87 3.32
C TYR A 13 -1.02 -7.77 3.00
N ARG A 14 -0.91 -6.81 3.91
CA ARG A 14 0.09 -5.75 3.89
C ARG A 14 0.88 -5.76 5.20
N ILE A 15 2.17 -5.47 5.11
CA ILE A 15 3.02 -5.11 6.25
C ILE A 15 3.68 -3.74 6.00
N ILE A 16 4.25 -3.18 7.06
CA ILE A 16 5.23 -2.11 6.98
C ILE A 16 6.60 -2.70 7.31
N TRP A 17 7.54 -2.58 6.39
CA TRP A 17 8.94 -2.94 6.56
C TRP A 17 9.77 -1.67 6.72
N GLU A 18 10.41 -1.51 7.88
CA GLU A 18 11.38 -0.43 8.11
C GLU A 18 12.72 -0.79 7.45
N SER A 19 13.05 -0.07 6.38
CA SER A 19 14.35 -0.14 5.72
C SER A 19 15.24 1.03 6.14
N GLY A 20 16.54 0.97 5.87
CA GLY A 20 17.44 2.09 6.12
C GLY A 20 17.09 3.38 5.37
N GLU A 21 16.25 3.30 4.34
CA GLU A 21 15.77 4.42 3.52
C GLU A 21 14.36 4.90 3.93
N GLY A 22 13.74 4.25 4.91
CA GLY A 22 12.40 4.54 5.43
C GLY A 22 11.44 3.35 5.37
N SER A 23 10.18 3.61 5.68
CA SER A 23 9.11 2.61 5.75
C SER A 23 8.60 2.22 4.35
N VAL A 24 8.65 0.92 4.04
CA VAL A 24 8.16 0.33 2.79
C VAL A 24 6.90 -0.48 3.06
N GLN A 25 5.84 -0.25 2.27
CA GLN A 25 4.64 -1.06 2.32
C GLN A 25 4.82 -2.29 1.45
N VAL A 26 4.69 -3.47 2.03
CA VAL A 26 4.87 -4.73 1.29
C VAL A 26 3.56 -5.47 1.23
N PHE A 27 3.18 -5.93 0.04
CA PHE A 27 1.94 -6.63 -0.22
C PHE A 27 2.19 -8.05 -0.71
N ALA A 28 1.41 -9.01 -0.22
CA ALA A 28 1.42 -10.39 -0.68
C ALA A 28 0.02 -10.99 -0.64
N LEU A 29 -0.22 -12.02 -1.46
CA LEU A 29 -1.45 -12.80 -1.42
C LEU A 29 -1.19 -14.11 -0.69
N GLU A 30 -1.85 -14.31 0.45
CA GLU A 30 -1.64 -15.48 1.29
C GLU A 30 -2.95 -15.99 1.87
N SER A 31 -3.05 -17.31 2.03
CA SER A 31 -4.29 -17.99 2.42
C SER A 31 -4.69 -17.72 3.88
N THR A 32 -3.72 -17.40 4.73
CA THR A 32 -3.91 -17.17 6.16
C THR A 32 -2.94 -16.13 6.69
N ARG A 33 -3.27 -15.53 7.84
CA ARG A 33 -2.38 -14.57 8.52
C ARG A 33 -1.04 -15.18 8.90
N ASP A 34 -1.02 -16.45 9.31
CA ASP A 34 0.21 -17.15 9.67
C ASP A 34 1.09 -17.46 8.45
N ALA A 35 0.47 -17.84 7.33
CA ALA A 35 1.18 -17.99 6.05
C ALA A 35 1.77 -16.65 5.59
N ALA A 36 0.98 -15.57 5.66
CA ALA A 36 1.43 -14.21 5.37
C ALA A 36 2.64 -13.80 6.20
N ARG A 37 2.59 -14.02 7.52
CA ARG A 37 3.71 -13.73 8.41
C ARG A 37 4.98 -14.46 7.97
N ARG A 38 4.92 -15.79 7.80
CA ARG A 38 6.07 -16.60 7.41
C ARG A 38 6.62 -16.21 6.04
N PHE A 39 5.73 -15.91 5.09
CA PHE A 39 6.09 -15.46 3.75
C PHE A 39 6.87 -14.14 3.82
N PHE A 40 6.33 -13.13 4.52
CA PHE A 40 7.02 -11.86 4.67
C PHE A 40 8.36 -12.00 5.41
N GLU A 41 8.42 -12.77 6.50
CA GLU A 41 9.68 -12.98 7.24
C GLU A 41 10.76 -13.57 6.33
N ALA A 42 10.42 -14.61 5.55
CA ALA A 42 11.34 -15.27 4.64
C ALA A 42 11.77 -14.35 3.48
N THR A 43 10.82 -13.69 2.83
CA THR A 43 11.10 -12.86 1.65
C THR A 43 11.85 -11.59 2.02
N ILE A 44 11.49 -10.91 3.11
CA ILE A 44 12.20 -9.70 3.54
C ILE A 44 13.60 -10.05 4.04
N ALA A 45 13.80 -11.19 4.70
CA ALA A 45 15.13 -11.65 5.09
C ALA A 45 16.04 -11.81 3.86
N LEU A 46 15.50 -12.43 2.81
CA LEU A 46 16.20 -12.61 1.55
C LEU A 46 16.54 -11.27 0.88
N ILE A 47 15.57 -10.35 0.80
CA ILE A 47 15.77 -9.02 0.17
C ILE A 47 16.76 -8.17 0.98
N ALA A 48 16.67 -8.19 2.31
CA ALA A 48 17.53 -7.42 3.19
C ALA A 48 18.95 -8.01 3.34
N GLY A 49 19.15 -9.27 2.93
CA GLY A 49 20.41 -9.99 3.14
C GLY A 49 20.75 -10.21 4.62
N ARG A 50 19.74 -10.30 5.49
CA ARG A 50 19.89 -10.47 6.95
C ARG A 50 18.96 -11.57 7.47
N PRO A 51 19.26 -12.22 8.61
CA PRO A 51 18.39 -13.23 9.19
C PRO A 51 16.99 -12.67 9.50
N GLY A 52 15.94 -13.44 9.21
CA GLY A 52 14.55 -12.99 9.41
C GLY A 52 14.16 -12.73 10.87
N ILE A 53 14.94 -13.24 11.83
CA ILE A 53 14.76 -13.04 13.27
C ILE A 53 14.99 -11.59 13.71
N ASP A 54 15.70 -10.80 12.91
CA ASP A 54 15.99 -9.38 13.18
C ASP A 54 15.00 -8.43 12.48
N LEU A 55 13.98 -8.97 11.79
CA LEU A 55 13.02 -8.16 11.06
C LEU A 55 11.79 -7.90 11.91
N GLU A 56 11.68 -6.67 12.38
CA GLU A 56 10.43 -6.18 12.96
C GLU A 56 9.39 -5.99 11.84
N LEU A 57 8.58 -7.03 11.62
CA LEU A 57 7.42 -6.91 10.74
C LEU A 57 6.30 -6.18 11.46
N TYR A 58 6.06 -4.94 11.04
CA TYR A 58 5.01 -4.11 11.61
C TYR A 58 3.71 -4.25 10.84
N ASN A 59 2.59 -4.15 11.58
CA ASN A 59 1.26 -3.96 11.02
C ASN A 59 0.88 -4.97 9.93
N LEU A 60 1.03 -6.27 10.20
CA LEU A 60 0.46 -7.32 9.36
C LEU A 60 -1.07 -7.21 9.38
N VAL A 61 -1.63 -6.66 8.32
CA VAL A 61 -3.07 -6.34 8.17
C VAL A 61 -3.64 -7.00 6.92
N SER A 62 -4.85 -7.54 7.03
CA SER A 62 -5.55 -8.16 5.91
C SER A 62 -6.25 -7.11 5.03
N TYR A 63 -6.68 -7.49 3.83
CA TYR A 63 -7.55 -6.68 2.97
C TYR A 63 -8.74 -6.10 3.74
N ARG A 64 -9.42 -6.95 4.50
CA ARG A 64 -10.59 -6.56 5.28
C ARG A 64 -10.23 -5.51 6.34
N ASP A 65 -9.15 -5.74 7.09
CA ASP A 65 -8.67 -4.77 8.09
C ASP A 65 -8.35 -3.42 7.42
N LEU A 66 -7.74 -3.43 6.23
CA LEU A 66 -7.40 -2.22 5.49
C LEU A 66 -8.64 -1.44 5.01
N VAL A 67 -9.63 -2.13 4.45
CA VAL A 67 -10.85 -1.50 3.94
C VAL A 67 -11.74 -1.00 5.08
N ASP A 68 -11.88 -1.78 6.15
CA ASP A 68 -12.73 -1.44 7.30
C ASP A 68 -12.18 -0.22 8.08
N ASN A 69 -10.85 0.00 8.07
CA ASN A 69 -10.21 1.12 8.76
C ASN A 69 -9.84 2.30 7.84
N GLY A 70 -9.93 2.13 6.52
CA GLY A 70 -9.60 3.17 5.55
C GLY A 70 -10.71 4.20 5.39
N VAL A 71 -10.36 5.39 4.91
CA VAL A 71 -11.28 6.54 4.80
C VAL A 71 -11.54 7.00 3.37
N SER A 72 -10.78 6.51 2.38
CA SER A 72 -11.01 6.79 0.97
C SER A 72 -12.41 6.37 0.51
N GLU A 73 -13.05 7.19 -0.32
CA GLU A 73 -14.33 6.86 -0.94
C GLU A 73 -14.20 5.66 -1.90
N ASP A 74 -13.06 5.54 -2.58
CA ASP A 74 -12.72 4.34 -3.34
C ASP A 74 -12.15 3.28 -2.39
N GLU A 75 -12.96 2.26 -2.10
CA GLU A 75 -12.60 1.17 -1.19
C GLU A 75 -11.37 0.39 -1.66
N ASP A 76 -11.20 0.21 -2.96
CA ASP A 76 -10.06 -0.52 -3.51
C ASP A 76 -8.75 0.29 -3.35
N LEU A 77 -8.82 1.62 -3.17
CA LEU A 77 -7.64 2.45 -2.84
C LEU A 77 -7.24 2.34 -1.36
N ARG A 78 -8.15 1.93 -0.47
CA ARG A 78 -7.88 1.90 0.98
C ARG A 78 -6.70 1.00 1.36
N VAL A 79 -6.41 -0.01 0.55
CA VAL A 79 -5.25 -0.90 0.77
C VAL A 79 -3.91 -0.15 0.74
N PHE A 80 -3.87 1.03 0.10
CA PHE A 80 -2.69 1.90 -0.01
C PHE A 80 -2.64 3.01 1.05
N GLU A 81 -3.62 3.13 1.95
CA GLU A 81 -3.65 4.18 2.97
C GLU A 81 -2.68 3.88 4.12
N ILE A 82 -1.84 4.87 4.47
CA ILE A 82 -0.83 4.76 5.53
C ILE A 82 -1.16 5.67 6.70
N GLY A 83 -1.77 6.81 6.44
CA GLY A 83 -2.19 7.73 7.48
C GLY A 83 -3.38 8.57 7.04
N SER A 84 -4.27 8.83 7.97
CA SER A 84 -5.45 9.67 7.79
C SER A 84 -5.53 10.73 8.88
N ARG A 85 -6.25 11.81 8.60
CA ARG A 85 -6.65 12.83 9.56
C ARG A 85 -8.15 13.08 9.40
N GLY A 86 -8.93 12.47 10.28
CA GLY A 86 -10.39 12.43 10.11
C GLY A 86 -10.75 11.56 8.91
N ASP A 87 -11.57 12.10 8.02
CA ASP A 87 -12.04 11.50 6.76
C ASP A 87 -11.09 11.72 5.57
N VAL A 88 -9.92 12.34 5.79
CA VAL A 88 -8.96 12.66 4.73
C VAL A 88 -7.72 11.79 4.84
N VAL A 89 -7.37 11.10 3.76
CA VAL A 89 -6.09 10.40 3.65
C VAL A 89 -4.96 11.43 3.53
N THR A 90 -3.99 11.33 4.43
CA THR A 90 -2.83 12.24 4.49
C THR A 90 -1.55 11.61 3.95
N VAL A 91 -1.44 10.28 4.03
CA VAL A 91 -0.27 9.53 3.58
C VAL A 91 -0.72 8.29 2.82
N TRP A 92 -0.16 8.12 1.63
CA TRP A 92 -0.39 7.01 0.72
C TRP A 92 0.90 6.19 0.56
N ALA A 93 0.77 4.91 0.24
CA ALA A 93 1.89 4.06 -0.14
C ALA A 93 2.54 4.56 -1.43
N ASP A 94 3.70 5.20 -1.31
CA ASP A 94 4.36 5.86 -2.44
C ASP A 94 5.12 4.88 -3.33
N LYS A 95 5.98 4.04 -2.73
CA LYS A 95 6.82 3.06 -3.43
C LYS A 95 6.66 1.67 -2.81
N PRO A 96 5.46 1.07 -2.91
CA PRO A 96 5.20 -0.23 -2.33
C PRO A 96 6.00 -1.34 -3.04
N LEU A 97 6.30 -2.39 -2.29
CA LEU A 97 6.85 -3.63 -2.80
C LEU A 97 5.72 -4.65 -3.00
N PHE A 98 5.53 -5.08 -4.24
CA PHE A 98 4.52 -6.08 -4.60
C PHE A 98 5.15 -7.46 -4.69
N LEU A 99 4.89 -8.32 -3.71
CA LEU A 99 5.28 -9.73 -3.70
C LEU A 99 4.12 -10.61 -4.17
N THR A 100 3.52 -10.22 -5.29
CA THR A 100 2.37 -10.88 -5.91
C THR A 100 2.44 -10.73 -7.43
N THR A 101 1.87 -11.69 -8.14
CA THR A 101 1.71 -11.66 -9.60
C THR A 101 0.37 -11.08 -10.03
N ASP A 102 -0.49 -10.69 -9.08
CA ASP A 102 -1.79 -10.12 -9.39
C ASP A 102 -1.65 -8.72 -10.03
N PRO A 103 -2.06 -8.55 -11.31
CA PRO A 103 -1.85 -7.30 -12.03
C PRO A 103 -2.83 -6.20 -11.59
N THR A 104 -3.95 -6.54 -10.94
CA THR A 104 -4.97 -5.57 -10.55
C THR A 104 -4.49 -4.69 -9.40
N LEU A 105 -3.68 -5.22 -8.48
CA LEU A 105 -3.10 -4.45 -7.39
C LEU A 105 -2.13 -3.38 -7.91
N VAL A 106 -1.23 -3.75 -8.83
CA VAL A 106 -0.31 -2.81 -9.48
C VAL A 106 -1.07 -1.80 -10.33
N GLY A 107 -2.09 -2.24 -11.08
CA GLY A 107 -2.96 -1.37 -11.85
C GLY A 107 -3.66 -0.34 -10.98
N LYS A 108 -4.21 -0.76 -9.82
CA LYS A 108 -4.87 0.14 -8.88
C LYS A 108 -3.92 1.15 -8.25
N TRP A 109 -2.70 0.72 -7.89
CA TRP A 109 -1.66 1.64 -7.44
C TRP A 109 -1.27 2.66 -8.53
N ALA A 110 -1.20 2.23 -9.80
CA ALA A 110 -0.91 3.14 -10.91
C ALA A 110 -2.02 4.20 -11.09
N GLU A 111 -3.29 3.83 -10.89
CA GLU A 111 -4.40 4.79 -10.87
C GLU A 111 -4.23 5.83 -9.75
N LEU A 112 -3.89 5.39 -8.54
CA LEU A 112 -3.58 6.28 -7.41
C LEU A 112 -2.47 7.28 -7.77
N GLN A 113 -1.38 6.81 -8.37
CA GLN A 113 -0.27 7.71 -8.76
C GLN A 113 -0.71 8.72 -9.83
N ALA A 114 -1.51 8.30 -10.81
CA ALA A 114 -2.03 9.20 -11.83
C ALA A 114 -2.95 10.28 -11.23
N GLU A 115 -3.82 9.93 -10.29
CA GLU A 115 -4.68 10.88 -9.58
C GLU A 115 -3.89 11.87 -8.74
N ARG A 116 -2.89 11.39 -7.99
CA ARG A 116 -1.99 12.23 -7.19
C ARG A 116 -1.21 13.21 -8.08
N ALA A 117 -0.69 12.74 -9.21
CA ALA A 117 0.02 13.58 -10.17
C ALA A 117 -0.91 14.65 -10.77
N ALA A 118 -2.13 14.28 -11.16
CA ALA A 118 -3.12 15.21 -11.68
C ALA A 118 -3.51 16.28 -10.64
N GLN A 119 -3.66 15.88 -9.37
CA GLN A 119 -3.96 16.82 -8.29
C GLN A 119 -2.80 17.79 -8.04
N ALA A 120 -1.56 17.29 -8.00
CA ALA A 120 -0.38 18.13 -7.86
C ALA A 120 -0.28 19.16 -9.00
N ALA A 121 -0.54 18.75 -10.24
CA ALA A 121 -0.57 19.65 -11.39
C ALA A 121 -1.64 20.74 -11.26
N ARG A 122 -2.87 20.39 -10.86
CA ARG A 122 -3.95 21.37 -10.62
C ARG A 122 -3.58 22.39 -9.55
N VAL A 123 -2.96 21.95 -8.46
CA VAL A 123 -2.50 22.84 -7.38
C VAL A 123 -1.43 23.79 -7.89
N ALA A 124 -0.45 23.30 -8.67
CA ALA A 124 0.59 24.13 -9.26
C ALA A 124 0.00 25.18 -10.23
N MET A 125 -0.93 24.78 -11.10
CA MET A 125 -1.61 25.70 -12.03
C MET A 125 -2.39 26.79 -11.31
N ARG A 126 -3.10 26.48 -10.22
CA ARG A 126 -3.82 27.48 -9.42
C ARG A 126 -2.89 28.50 -8.77
N ARG A 127 -1.70 28.07 -8.33
CA ARG A 127 -0.69 28.98 -7.77
C ARG A 127 -0.16 29.95 -8.83
N ILE A 128 0.07 29.47 -10.05
CA ILE A 128 0.56 30.31 -11.15
C ILE A 128 -0.54 31.24 -11.69
N GLY A 129 -1.78 30.76 -11.77
CA GLY A 129 -2.92 31.53 -12.30
C GLY A 129 -3.62 32.46 -11.30
N GLY A 130 -3.24 32.42 -10.01
CA GLY A 130 -3.85 33.20 -8.92
C GLY A 130 -3.17 34.54 -8.61
N GLU A 131 -2.13 34.93 -9.34
CA GLU A 131 -1.54 36.28 -9.28
C GLU A 131 -2.16 37.19 -10.36
N ARG A 132 -3.43 37.57 -10.19
CA ARG A 132 -4.03 38.78 -10.80
C ARG A 132 -5.14 39.33 -9.92
#